data_AF-A0A8H3HQQ9-F1
#
_entry.id   AF-A0A8H3HQQ9-F1
#
_cell.length_a   1.000
_cell.length_b   1.000
_cell.length_c   1.000
_cell.angle_alpha   90.00
_cell.angle_beta   90.00
_cell.angle_gamma   90.00
#
_symmetry.space_group_name_H-M   'P 1'
#
loop_
_entity.id
_entity.type
_entity.pdbx_description
1 polymer ?
#
loop_
_entity_poly.entity_id
_entity_poly.type
_entity_poly.pdbx_seq_one_letter_code
_entity_poly.pdbx_strand_id
1 'polypeptide(L)'
;MESSSRYGPVLDKYLDMGGLQLRNLKSISHPSPIARSPSREEIRQAILQLSDPEKVTYLTFETILSLENTEACSDLELLLSHSAKDSLPACFRLASAYCQGSRLMFDHAYGFLCVKVIALLVQVAMLSRSGYIDRLIELLTLGHAEQSIFAAFTTTVYSLMVDAMDDHLDSGPSARHERFGWDHGSIGGAKPCLPEIGGCTTGEIQILLSQLWNSRAGFLVCGSRGREALFPGFGGFLCWIWCGVAQQYGFPGQNQNSASAWTQLVDLSTRFTLYSSDREADLMSFVLLGCPEYARIAPILDKSSSAVDAQDRTRIAIMTPKKIRSGEDLPLRFVTTLFCFACPSVDYQENIFDIFSAKIDRMWFEFDRLAIRTEERLQAVANDLPFFCQGFLHVLKVIQYRDPELFFRLLSGIGEDLYEGIGRVILLPLSSKTLKAGKSSDNLKLLLDNTSYYVSSALGVTQDVIAVEDANKRTGCYPGTLISFSVRHVLL
;
A
#
# COMPACT_ATOMS: atom_id res chain seq x y z
N MET A 1 2.73 34.45 18.33
CA MET A 1 1.32 34.03 18.55
C MET A 1 0.50 33.97 17.25
N GLU A 2 0.96 34.54 16.12
CA GLU A 2 0.27 34.48 14.81
C GLU A 2 0.32 33.10 14.10
N SER A 3 1.22 32.20 14.49
CA SER A 3 1.37 30.90 13.80
C SER A 3 0.22 29.92 14.02
N SER A 4 -0.58 30.08 15.08
CA SER A 4 -1.68 29.17 15.43
C SER A 4 -2.93 29.36 14.59
N SER A 5 -3.21 30.57 14.08
CA SER A 5 -4.42 30.84 13.30
C SER A 5 -4.32 30.34 11.87
N ARG A 6 -3.16 30.56 11.24
CA ARG A 6 -2.92 30.19 9.83
C ARG A 6 -2.87 28.67 9.62
N TYR A 7 -2.06 27.98 10.42
CA TYR A 7 -1.83 26.54 10.26
C TYR A 7 -2.91 25.66 10.91
N GLY A 8 -3.82 26.28 11.68
CA GLY A 8 -4.88 25.60 12.38
C GLY A 8 -4.39 24.80 13.59
N PRO A 9 -5.28 23.99 14.19
CA PRO A 9 -4.95 23.15 15.33
C PRO A 9 -3.95 22.04 14.96
N VAL A 10 -3.28 21.50 15.99
CA VAL A 10 -2.53 20.23 15.90
C VAL A 10 -3.46 19.16 15.33
N LEU A 11 -2.93 18.32 14.45
CA LEU A 11 -3.74 17.40 13.64
C LEU A 11 -4.56 16.45 14.51
N ASP A 12 -4.01 15.93 15.60
CA ASP A 12 -4.76 15.09 16.54
C ASP A 12 -6.03 15.78 17.05
N LYS A 13 -5.92 17.03 17.51
CA LYS A 13 -7.06 17.83 17.96
C LYS A 13 -8.03 18.11 16.82
N TYR A 14 -7.52 18.37 15.62
CA TYR A 14 -8.33 18.59 14.42
C TYR A 14 -9.22 17.37 14.10
N LEU A 15 -8.62 16.18 14.12
CA LEU A 15 -9.31 14.92 13.87
C LEU A 15 -10.34 14.60 14.95
N ASP A 16 -10.01 14.84 16.23
CA ASP A 16 -10.91 14.61 17.35
C ASP A 16 -12.12 15.56 17.35
N MET A 17 -11.97 16.76 16.79
CA MET A 17 -13.07 17.72 16.59
C MET A 17 -13.99 17.34 15.42
N GLY A 18 -13.73 16.24 14.72
CA GLY A 18 -14.45 15.86 13.51
C GLY A 18 -14.11 16.75 12.31
N GLY A 19 -12.90 17.35 12.26
CA GLY A 19 -12.53 18.39 11.29
C GLY A 19 -12.78 18.07 9.82
N LEU A 20 -12.90 16.79 9.46
CA LEU A 20 -13.30 16.34 8.11
C LEU A 20 -14.51 15.39 8.10
N GLN A 21 -15.00 14.95 9.27
CA GLN A 21 -16.35 14.42 9.33
C GLN A 21 -17.29 15.59 9.16
N LEU A 22 -17.85 15.71 7.96
CA LEU A 22 -19.31 15.69 7.82
C LEU A 22 -20.02 16.36 9.02
N ARG A 23 -20.12 17.70 9.03
CA ARG A 23 -21.18 18.39 9.80
C ARG A 23 -22.60 17.89 9.43
N ASN A 24 -22.70 16.95 8.49
CA ASN A 24 -23.89 16.24 8.06
C ASN A 24 -24.06 14.81 8.63
N LEU A 25 -23.17 14.30 9.49
CA LEU A 25 -23.48 13.08 10.24
C LEU A 25 -24.43 13.41 11.41
N LYS A 26 -25.73 13.30 11.12
CA LYS A 26 -26.80 13.20 12.13
C LYS A 26 -26.44 12.09 13.13
N SER A 27 -25.94 12.43 14.33
CA SER A 27 -25.68 11.58 15.53
C SER A 27 -24.28 11.93 16.07
N ILE A 28 -24.01 12.52 17.25
CA ILE A 28 -24.67 12.54 18.57
C ILE A 28 -24.19 13.81 19.32
N SER A 29 -25.16 14.57 19.84
CA SER A 29 -25.09 15.46 21.03
C SER A 29 -23.90 16.41 21.24
N HIS A 30 -23.67 17.40 20.37
CA HIS A 30 -23.26 18.75 20.79
C HIS A 30 -23.72 19.80 19.76
N PRO A 31 -24.45 20.85 20.17
CA PRO A 31 -24.94 21.87 19.26
C PRO A 31 -23.80 22.87 18.96
N SER A 32 -23.03 22.61 17.92
CA SER A 32 -22.20 23.63 17.28
C SER A 32 -22.99 24.21 16.10
N PRO A 33 -22.93 25.53 15.82
CA PRO A 33 -23.74 26.14 14.77
C PRO A 33 -23.43 25.49 13.43
N ILE A 34 -24.48 25.03 12.75
CA ILE A 34 -24.46 24.42 11.41
C ILE A 34 -23.60 25.32 10.51
N ALA A 35 -22.40 24.88 10.08
CA ALA A 35 -21.71 25.65 9.04
C ALA A 35 -22.45 25.37 7.75
N ARG A 36 -22.92 26.44 7.14
CA ARG A 36 -23.46 26.43 5.79
C ARG A 36 -22.37 25.90 4.84
N SER A 37 -22.72 25.00 3.94
CA SER A 37 -21.83 24.60 2.84
C SER A 37 -21.38 25.86 2.07
N PRO A 38 -20.09 25.97 1.73
CA PRO A 38 -19.59 27.16 1.03
C PRO A 38 -20.24 27.26 -0.35
N SER A 39 -20.49 28.49 -0.78
CA SER A 39 -20.97 28.80 -2.11
C SER A 39 -19.90 28.58 -3.17
N ARG A 40 -20.33 28.33 -4.41
CA ARG A 40 -19.45 28.22 -5.59
C ARG A 40 -18.44 29.37 -5.70
N GLU A 41 -18.83 30.59 -5.36
CA GLU A 41 -17.94 31.76 -5.38
C GLU A 41 -16.91 31.74 -4.26
N GLU A 42 -17.29 31.33 -3.04
CA GLU A 42 -16.34 31.14 -1.93
C GLU A 42 -15.29 30.08 -2.27
N ILE A 43 -15.71 28.98 -2.91
CA ILE A 43 -14.81 27.93 -3.40
C ILE A 43 -13.86 28.50 -4.47
N ARG A 44 -14.39 29.23 -5.46
CA ARG A 44 -13.58 29.87 -6.50
C ARG A 44 -12.55 30.83 -5.92
N GLN A 45 -12.92 31.63 -4.93
CA GLN A 45 -11.99 32.54 -4.24
C GLN A 45 -10.92 31.77 -3.47
N ALA A 46 -11.28 30.68 -2.79
CA ALA A 46 -10.31 29.83 -2.10
C ALA A 46 -9.28 29.21 -3.07
N ILE A 47 -9.72 28.77 -4.26
CA ILE A 47 -8.83 28.29 -5.32
C ILE A 47 -7.86 29.39 -5.77
N LEU A 48 -8.36 30.60 -6.04
CA LEU A 48 -7.51 31.74 -6.42
C LEU A 48 -6.49 32.12 -5.34
N GLN A 49 -6.89 32.02 -4.07
CA GLN A 49 -6.01 32.31 -2.92
C GLN A 49 -4.79 31.40 -2.85
N LEU A 50 -4.82 30.19 -3.42
CA LEU A 50 -3.66 29.28 -3.41
C LEU A 50 -2.40 29.94 -3.99
N SER A 51 -2.58 30.86 -4.96
CA SER A 51 -1.48 31.58 -5.60
C SER A 51 -0.85 32.67 -4.73
N ASP A 52 -1.46 33.02 -3.59
CA ASP A 52 -0.97 34.02 -2.64
C ASP A 52 -0.69 33.36 -1.28
N PRO A 53 0.54 32.84 -1.05
CA PRO A 53 0.83 32.01 0.10
C PRO A 53 0.49 32.64 1.45
N GLU A 54 0.66 33.95 1.59
CA GLU A 54 0.43 34.68 2.83
C GLU A 54 -1.03 34.67 3.26
N LYS A 55 -1.96 34.55 2.31
CA LYS A 55 -3.41 34.51 2.55
C LYS A 55 -3.95 33.10 2.79
N VAL A 56 -3.19 32.06 2.44
CA VAL A 56 -3.65 30.67 2.59
C VAL A 56 -3.62 30.24 4.05
N THR A 57 -4.77 29.76 4.53
CA THR A 57 -4.95 29.16 5.85
C THR A 57 -5.50 27.75 5.72
N TYR A 58 -5.57 26.99 6.83
CA TYR A 58 -6.19 25.66 6.81
C TYR A 58 -7.67 25.70 6.37
N LEU A 59 -8.39 26.79 6.68
CA LEU A 59 -9.78 27.02 6.24
C LEU A 59 -9.90 27.19 4.72
N THR A 60 -8.87 27.72 4.06
CA THR A 60 -8.81 27.80 2.60
C THR A 60 -8.85 26.40 2.00
N PHE A 61 -8.08 25.45 2.56
CA PHE A 61 -8.11 24.06 2.12
C PHE A 61 -9.42 23.35 2.47
N GLU A 62 -10.01 23.58 3.65
CA GLU A 62 -11.35 23.04 3.98
C GLU A 62 -12.41 23.51 2.99
N THR A 63 -12.37 24.79 2.62
CA THR A 63 -13.30 25.37 1.64
C THR A 63 -13.18 24.66 0.29
N ILE A 64 -11.96 24.39 -0.18
CA ILE A 64 -11.73 23.66 -1.43
C ILE A 64 -12.20 22.20 -1.30
N LEU A 65 -11.84 21.53 -0.20
CA LEU A 65 -12.22 20.14 0.07
C LEU A 65 -13.73 19.95 0.26
N SER A 66 -14.51 21.01 0.46
CA SER A 66 -15.97 20.90 0.45
C SER A 66 -16.52 20.31 -0.86
N LEU A 67 -15.80 20.50 -1.97
CA LEU A 67 -16.08 19.90 -3.28
C LEU A 67 -16.07 18.36 -3.25
N GLU A 68 -15.41 17.74 -2.26
CA GLU A 68 -15.43 16.28 -2.05
C GLU A 68 -16.85 15.74 -1.85
N ASN A 69 -17.74 16.54 -1.26
CA ASN A 69 -19.08 16.11 -0.86
C ASN A 69 -20.05 16.12 -2.05
N THR A 70 -20.95 15.12 -2.09
CA THR A 70 -21.96 14.92 -3.16
C THR A 70 -22.79 16.16 -3.46
N GLU A 71 -23.07 17.01 -2.46
CA GLU A 71 -23.86 18.25 -2.60
C GLU A 71 -23.16 19.35 -3.41
N ALA A 72 -21.82 19.34 -3.46
CA ALA A 72 -21.01 20.33 -4.18
C ALA A 72 -20.28 19.73 -5.40
N CYS A 73 -20.55 18.47 -5.74
CA CYS A 73 -19.89 17.78 -6.85
C CYS A 73 -20.15 18.41 -8.22
N SER A 74 -21.27 19.13 -8.38
CA SER A 74 -21.55 19.90 -9.61
C SER A 74 -20.54 21.04 -9.84
N ASP A 75 -19.82 21.47 -8.80
CA ASP A 75 -18.83 22.54 -8.88
C ASP A 75 -17.39 22.01 -9.08
N LEU A 76 -17.19 20.69 -9.29
CA LEU A 76 -15.87 20.11 -9.56
C LEU A 76 -15.16 20.72 -10.78
N GLU A 77 -15.94 21.19 -11.75
CA GLU A 77 -15.41 21.91 -12.92
C GLU A 77 -14.56 23.13 -12.54
N LEU A 78 -14.75 23.71 -11.34
CA LEU A 78 -13.93 24.82 -10.85
C LEU A 78 -12.46 24.45 -10.74
N LEU A 79 -12.15 23.18 -10.42
CA LEU A 79 -10.78 22.66 -10.32
C LEU A 79 -10.08 22.48 -11.67
N LEU A 80 -10.84 22.57 -12.77
CA LEU A 80 -10.33 22.54 -14.15
C LEU A 80 -10.50 23.89 -14.86
N SER A 81 -11.05 24.88 -14.15
CA SER A 81 -11.30 26.21 -14.69
C SER A 81 -10.02 27.03 -14.80
N HIS A 82 -10.09 28.17 -15.49
CA HIS A 82 -8.98 29.11 -15.57
C HIS A 82 -8.48 29.58 -14.18
N SER A 83 -9.36 29.61 -13.17
CA SER A 83 -8.98 29.98 -11.79
C SER A 83 -8.08 28.92 -11.11
N ALA A 84 -8.16 27.67 -11.54
CA ALA A 84 -7.38 26.56 -10.98
C ALA A 84 -6.08 26.27 -11.76
N LYS A 85 -5.79 27.05 -12.80
CA LYS A 85 -4.68 26.80 -13.73
C LYS A 85 -3.31 26.71 -13.07
N ASP A 86 -3.10 27.32 -11.90
CA ASP A 86 -1.82 27.28 -11.17
C ASP A 86 -1.93 26.61 -9.80
N SER A 87 -3.05 25.92 -9.53
CA SER A 87 -3.36 25.40 -8.20
C SER A 87 -2.43 24.27 -7.76
N LEU A 88 -2.07 23.34 -8.64
CA LEU A 88 -1.18 22.23 -8.27
C LEU A 88 0.24 22.73 -7.94
N PRO A 89 0.93 23.52 -8.80
CA PRO A 89 2.20 24.13 -8.45
C PRO A 89 2.14 24.98 -7.17
N ALA A 90 1.05 25.71 -6.96
CA ALA A 90 0.85 26.50 -5.75
C ALA A 90 0.81 25.62 -4.50
N CYS A 91 0.05 24.52 -4.51
CA CYS A 91 0.03 23.56 -3.41
C CYS A 91 1.41 22.96 -3.12
N PHE A 92 2.21 22.60 -4.13
CA PHE A 92 3.58 22.12 -3.91
C PHE A 92 4.48 23.16 -3.22
N ARG A 93 4.38 24.43 -3.63
CA ARG A 93 5.11 25.53 -2.98
C ARG A 93 4.65 25.71 -1.53
N LEU A 94 3.34 25.64 -1.27
CA LEU A 94 2.77 25.76 0.08
C LEU A 94 3.21 24.62 0.99
N ALA A 95 3.18 23.38 0.52
CA ALA A 95 3.67 22.21 1.26
C ALA A 95 5.16 22.35 1.59
N SER A 96 5.96 22.75 0.59
CA SER A 96 7.40 22.96 0.77
C SER A 96 7.70 24.07 1.77
N ALA A 97 7.04 25.22 1.65
CA ALA A 97 7.20 26.33 2.59
C ALA A 97 6.77 25.96 4.02
N TYR A 98 5.69 25.19 4.16
CA TYR A 98 5.23 24.70 5.47
C TYR A 98 6.29 23.82 6.16
N CYS A 99 6.90 22.89 5.40
CA CYS A 99 7.91 21.97 5.90
C CYS A 99 9.30 22.59 6.15
N GLN A 100 9.64 23.73 5.53
CA GLN A 100 10.91 24.43 5.79
C GLN A 100 11.10 24.84 7.26
N GLY A 101 10.00 25.03 8.01
CA GLY A 101 10.03 25.39 9.43
C GLY A 101 10.19 24.23 10.42
N SER A 102 10.83 23.14 10.02
CA SER A 102 10.93 21.87 10.79
C SER A 102 9.59 21.22 11.13
N ARG A 103 8.51 21.58 10.41
CA ARG A 103 7.18 20.97 10.58
C ARG A 103 7.04 19.77 9.65
N LEU A 104 6.39 18.72 10.14
CA LEU A 104 6.00 17.57 9.34
C LEU A 104 4.61 17.79 8.73
N MET A 105 4.36 17.18 7.57
CA MET A 105 3.10 17.34 6.84
C MET A 105 1.87 16.96 7.65
N PHE A 106 2.02 16.04 8.61
CA PHE A 106 0.92 15.56 9.46
C PHE A 106 1.00 16.11 10.91
N ASP A 107 1.66 17.24 11.15
CA ASP A 107 1.68 17.87 12.48
C ASP A 107 0.42 18.70 12.77
N HIS A 108 -0.06 19.46 11.77
CA HIS A 108 -1.23 20.35 11.90
C HIS A 108 -2.23 20.12 10.77
N ALA A 109 -3.46 20.61 10.96
CA ALA A 109 -4.51 20.56 9.94
C ALA A 109 -4.04 21.07 8.57
N TYR A 110 -3.28 22.17 8.53
CA TYR A 110 -2.80 22.77 7.29
C TYR A 110 -2.05 21.81 6.36
N GLY A 111 -1.02 21.10 6.88
CA GLY A 111 -0.21 20.20 6.06
C GLY A 111 -1.04 19.04 5.54
N PHE A 112 -1.83 18.43 6.42
CA PHE A 112 -2.74 17.33 6.07
C PHE A 112 -3.75 17.73 4.98
N LEU A 113 -4.44 18.85 5.17
CA LEU A 113 -5.43 19.35 4.22
C LEU A 113 -4.79 19.76 2.89
N CYS A 114 -3.56 20.29 2.91
CA CYS A 114 -2.80 20.59 1.71
C CYS A 114 -2.56 19.31 0.88
N VAL A 115 -2.15 18.20 1.50
CA VAL A 115 -2.01 16.91 0.78
C VAL A 115 -3.35 16.45 0.22
N LYS A 116 -4.44 16.57 1.00
CA LYS A 116 -5.78 16.21 0.50
C LYS A 116 -6.20 17.05 -0.71
N VAL A 117 -5.90 18.35 -0.74
CA VAL A 117 -6.19 19.20 -1.91
C VAL A 117 -5.33 18.82 -3.11
N ILE A 118 -4.05 18.50 -2.91
CA ILE A 118 -3.19 17.97 -3.98
C ILE A 118 -3.79 16.69 -4.56
N ALA A 119 -4.19 15.75 -3.69
CA ALA A 119 -4.84 14.52 -4.11
C ALA A 119 -6.12 14.84 -4.91
N LEU A 120 -7.01 15.68 -4.40
CA LEU A 120 -8.24 16.06 -5.11
C LEU A 120 -7.95 16.63 -6.51
N LEU A 121 -7.02 17.58 -6.63
CA LEU A 121 -6.64 18.20 -7.90
C LEU A 121 -6.13 17.15 -8.90
N VAL A 122 -5.18 16.32 -8.48
CA VAL A 122 -4.58 15.27 -9.32
C VAL A 122 -5.64 14.31 -9.84
N GLN A 123 -6.53 13.86 -8.96
CA GLN A 123 -7.53 12.87 -9.29
C GLN A 123 -8.59 13.42 -10.25
N VAL A 124 -9.06 14.66 -10.03
CA VAL A 124 -10.00 15.33 -10.92
C VAL A 124 -9.38 15.56 -12.31
N ALA A 125 -8.11 15.96 -12.37
CA ALA A 125 -7.38 16.12 -13.63
C ALA A 125 -7.23 14.78 -14.39
N MET A 126 -6.87 13.70 -13.69
CA MET A 126 -6.79 12.36 -14.28
C MET A 126 -8.14 11.89 -14.85
N LEU A 127 -9.24 12.11 -14.12
CA LEU A 127 -10.59 11.76 -14.58
C LEU A 127 -11.00 12.55 -15.82
N SER A 128 -10.70 13.85 -15.83
CA SER A 128 -10.98 14.74 -16.96
C SER A 128 -10.24 14.27 -18.22
N ARG A 129 -8.92 14.03 -18.10
CA ARG A 129 -8.09 13.54 -19.20
C ARG A 129 -8.56 12.19 -19.75
N SER A 130 -9.09 11.34 -18.87
CA SER A 130 -9.58 10.01 -19.25
C SER A 130 -11.04 10.02 -19.73
N GLY A 131 -11.70 11.19 -19.79
CA GLY A 131 -13.09 11.32 -20.25
C GLY A 131 -14.14 10.76 -19.28
N TYR A 132 -13.77 10.49 -18.03
CA TYR A 132 -14.66 9.89 -17.02
C TYR A 132 -15.33 10.91 -16.10
N ILE A 133 -14.91 12.18 -16.13
CA ILE A 133 -15.40 13.19 -15.18
C ILE A 133 -16.90 13.49 -15.33
N ASP A 134 -17.39 13.61 -16.56
CA ASP A 134 -18.81 13.91 -16.81
C ASP A 134 -19.71 12.76 -16.35
N ARG A 135 -19.29 11.52 -16.63
CA ARG A 135 -19.98 10.30 -16.19
C ARG A 135 -19.98 10.18 -14.66
N LEU A 136 -18.90 10.58 -14.01
CA LEU A 136 -18.81 10.59 -12.55
C LEU A 136 -19.77 11.62 -11.94
N ILE A 137 -19.81 12.84 -12.49
CA ILE A 137 -20.74 13.88 -12.05
C ILE A 137 -22.19 13.42 -12.24
N GLU A 138 -22.51 12.78 -13.37
CA GLU A 138 -23.83 12.20 -13.62
C GLU A 138 -24.19 11.11 -12.58
N LEU A 139 -23.27 10.18 -12.30
CA LEU A 139 -23.50 9.12 -11.30
C LEU A 139 -23.73 9.68 -9.89
N LEU A 140 -22.98 10.70 -9.50
CA LEU A 140 -23.10 11.34 -8.19
C LEU A 140 -24.38 12.18 -8.06
N THR A 141 -24.82 12.82 -9.15
CA THR A 141 -26.06 13.62 -9.17
C THR A 141 -27.34 12.77 -9.23
N LEU A 142 -27.28 11.55 -9.80
CA LEU A 142 -28.41 10.62 -9.89
C LEU A 142 -28.70 9.83 -8.61
N GLY A 143 -27.99 10.11 -7.51
CA GLY A 143 -28.33 9.60 -6.17
C GLY A 143 -27.94 8.14 -5.89
N HIS A 144 -27.06 7.56 -6.70
CA HIS A 144 -26.41 6.27 -6.37
C HIS A 144 -25.23 6.56 -5.43
N ALA A 145 -25.59 6.81 -4.17
CA ALA A 145 -24.80 7.48 -3.16
C ALA A 145 -23.48 6.78 -2.78
N GLU A 146 -22.38 7.22 -3.38
CA GLU A 146 -21.14 7.35 -2.64
C GLU A 146 -21.06 8.79 -2.09
N GLN A 147 -20.83 8.92 -0.79
CA GLN A 147 -20.86 10.21 -0.07
C GLN A 147 -19.63 11.09 -0.35
N SER A 148 -18.62 10.53 -1.04
CA SER A 148 -17.36 11.20 -1.39
C SER A 148 -16.94 10.81 -2.80
N ILE A 149 -16.55 11.80 -3.61
CA ILE A 149 -16.00 11.62 -4.97
C ILE A 149 -14.81 10.65 -4.97
N PHE A 150 -14.02 10.69 -3.90
CA PHE A 150 -12.81 9.90 -3.83
C PHE A 150 -13.08 8.38 -3.83
N ALA A 151 -14.21 7.91 -3.29
CA ALA A 151 -14.57 6.49 -3.36
C ALA A 151 -14.87 6.04 -4.80
N ALA A 152 -15.53 6.92 -5.56
CA ALA A 152 -15.85 6.66 -6.95
C ALA A 152 -14.60 6.74 -7.82
N PHE A 153 -13.66 7.61 -7.43
CA PHE A 153 -12.33 7.68 -8.01
C PHE A 153 -11.54 6.39 -7.77
N THR A 154 -11.55 5.80 -6.57
CA THR A 154 -10.88 4.51 -6.28
C THR A 154 -11.32 3.44 -7.28
N THR A 155 -12.63 3.32 -7.53
CA THR A 155 -13.20 2.36 -8.49
C THR A 155 -12.74 2.64 -9.92
N THR A 156 -12.69 3.92 -10.31
CA THR A 156 -12.25 4.34 -11.64
C THR A 156 -10.77 4.07 -11.85
N VAL A 157 -9.90 4.42 -10.88
CA VAL A 157 -8.47 4.11 -10.95
C VAL A 157 -8.21 2.61 -10.92
N TYR A 158 -8.98 1.87 -10.14
CA TYR A 158 -8.88 0.40 -10.16
C TYR A 158 -9.15 -0.13 -11.55
N SER A 159 -10.21 0.33 -12.22
CA SER A 159 -10.51 -0.05 -13.60
C SER A 159 -9.38 0.36 -14.55
N LEU A 160 -8.87 1.60 -14.45
CA LEU A 160 -7.73 2.07 -15.25
C LEU A 160 -6.46 1.25 -15.03
N MET A 161 -6.21 0.78 -13.80
CA MET A 161 -5.06 -0.05 -13.43
C MET A 161 -5.20 -1.48 -13.90
N VAL A 162 -6.39 -2.07 -13.78
CA VAL A 162 -6.72 -3.38 -14.34
C VAL A 162 -6.57 -3.34 -15.85
N ASP A 163 -7.20 -2.37 -16.53
CA ASP A 163 -7.06 -2.18 -17.97
C ASP A 163 -5.59 -1.94 -18.36
N ALA A 164 -4.83 -1.17 -17.58
CA ALA A 164 -3.39 -0.95 -17.84
C ALA A 164 -2.52 -2.21 -17.61
N MET A 165 -3.05 -3.25 -16.98
CA MET A 165 -2.38 -4.52 -16.75
C MET A 165 -2.89 -5.65 -17.65
N ASP A 166 -4.16 -5.62 -18.03
CA ASP A 166 -4.83 -6.57 -18.91
C ASP A 166 -4.66 -6.18 -20.40
N ASP A 167 -4.60 -4.88 -20.74
CA ASP A 167 -4.30 -4.38 -22.08
C ASP A 167 -2.81 -4.56 -22.41
N HIS A 168 -2.46 -5.76 -22.83
CA HIS A 168 -1.25 -6.11 -23.58
C HIS A 168 0.08 -5.66 -22.94
N LEU A 169 0.91 -6.66 -22.62
CA LEU A 169 2.37 -6.56 -22.57
C LEU A 169 3.00 -5.90 -23.84
N ASP A 170 2.21 -5.63 -24.88
CA ASP A 170 2.58 -4.93 -26.12
C ASP A 170 2.30 -3.42 -26.12
N SER A 171 1.45 -2.90 -25.22
CA SER A 171 1.31 -1.45 -25.02
C SER A 171 2.42 -1.02 -24.04
N GLY A 172 3.56 -0.61 -24.61
CA GLY A 172 4.78 -0.37 -23.84
C GLY A 172 4.60 0.57 -22.64
N PRO A 173 5.61 0.68 -21.75
CA PRO A 173 5.59 1.52 -20.55
C PRO A 173 5.02 2.93 -20.72
N SER A 174 5.07 3.46 -21.94
CA SER A 174 4.59 4.78 -22.30
C SER A 174 3.08 4.99 -22.17
N ALA A 175 2.26 4.02 -22.61
CA ALA A 175 0.79 4.14 -22.57
C ALA A 175 0.25 4.22 -21.12
N ARG A 176 0.94 3.56 -20.18
CA ARG A 176 0.56 3.58 -18.75
C ARG A 176 0.79 4.95 -18.13
N HIS A 177 1.96 5.54 -18.35
CA HIS A 177 2.29 6.88 -17.83
C HIS A 177 1.33 7.94 -18.38
N GLU A 178 0.95 7.87 -19.66
CA GLU A 178 0.02 8.83 -20.29
C GLU A 178 -1.36 8.86 -19.63
N ARG A 179 -1.88 7.71 -19.18
CA ARG A 179 -3.15 7.61 -18.43
C ARG A 179 -3.09 8.30 -17.06
N PHE A 180 -1.91 8.35 -16.45
CA PHE A 180 -1.65 9.09 -15.20
C PHE A 180 -1.26 10.56 -15.44
N GLY A 181 -1.41 11.06 -16.67
CA GLY A 181 -1.11 12.46 -17.03
C GLY A 181 0.35 12.73 -17.36
N TRP A 182 1.20 11.70 -17.36
CA TRP A 182 2.63 11.81 -17.65
C TRP A 182 2.88 11.64 -19.16
N ASP A 183 3.30 12.72 -19.81
CA ASP A 183 3.62 12.69 -21.25
C ASP A 183 5.08 12.24 -21.46
N HIS A 184 5.30 11.35 -22.43
CA HIS A 184 6.64 11.02 -22.90
C HIS A 184 7.10 12.15 -23.80
N GLY A 185 7.80 13.11 -23.21
CA GLY A 185 8.45 14.16 -23.98
C GLY A 185 9.31 13.56 -25.10
N SER A 186 9.11 14.03 -26.33
CA SER A 186 10.09 13.88 -27.40
C SER A 186 11.42 14.47 -26.94
N ILE A 187 12.46 13.64 -26.91
CA ILE A 187 13.90 13.96 -26.83
C ILE A 187 14.19 15.43 -26.44
N GLY A 188 14.49 15.67 -25.15
CA GLY A 188 15.22 16.87 -24.71
C GLY A 188 14.52 17.83 -23.74
N GLY A 189 13.27 17.59 -23.33
CA GLY A 189 12.59 18.45 -22.35
C GLY A 189 11.66 17.69 -21.40
N ALA A 190 11.70 18.03 -20.11
CA ALA A 190 10.73 17.56 -19.12
C ALA A 190 9.37 18.23 -19.39
N LYS A 191 8.42 17.51 -20.00
CA LYS A 191 7.04 18.00 -20.09
C LYS A 191 6.35 17.86 -18.73
N PRO A 192 5.52 18.85 -18.33
CA PRO A 192 4.78 18.79 -17.07
C PRO A 192 3.67 17.72 -17.12
N CYS A 193 3.50 17.00 -16.01
CA CYS A 193 2.37 16.10 -15.76
C CYS A 193 1.11 16.90 -15.44
N LEU A 194 -0.05 16.54 -15.99
CA LEU A 194 -1.35 17.20 -15.72
C LEU A 194 -1.32 18.74 -15.98
N PRO A 195 -1.02 19.19 -17.21
CA PRO A 195 -0.92 20.62 -17.54
C PRO A 195 -2.21 21.41 -17.32
N GLU A 196 -3.38 20.75 -17.32
CA GLU A 196 -4.70 21.35 -17.08
C GLU A 196 -4.83 22.05 -15.71
N ILE A 197 -4.03 21.64 -14.72
CA ILE A 197 -3.99 22.22 -13.36
C ILE A 197 -2.65 22.91 -13.06
N GLY A 198 -1.92 23.26 -14.11
CA GLY A 198 -0.64 24.00 -14.06
C GLY A 198 0.60 23.16 -14.24
N GLY A 199 0.42 21.84 -14.20
CA GLY A 199 1.52 20.92 -14.36
C GLY A 199 2.24 20.58 -13.06
N CYS A 200 2.95 19.47 -13.04
CA CYS A 200 4.04 19.23 -12.09
C CYS A 200 5.20 18.48 -12.75
N THR A 201 6.36 18.58 -12.13
CA THR A 201 7.60 17.90 -12.53
C THR A 201 7.84 16.67 -11.67
N THR A 202 8.63 15.73 -12.17
CA THR A 202 9.12 14.58 -11.37
C THR A 202 9.91 15.01 -10.13
N GLY A 203 10.57 16.17 -10.17
CA GLY A 203 11.25 16.77 -9.01
C GLY A 203 10.29 17.17 -7.89
N GLU A 204 9.15 17.77 -8.23
CA GLU A 204 8.11 18.12 -7.25
C GLU A 204 7.49 16.86 -6.61
N ILE A 205 7.30 15.80 -7.38
CA ILE A 205 6.86 14.49 -6.84
C ILE A 205 7.85 13.95 -5.81
N GLN A 206 9.15 14.04 -6.07
CA GLN A 206 10.16 13.56 -5.14
C GLN A 206 10.18 14.36 -3.84
N ILE A 207 10.03 15.68 -3.94
CA ILE A 207 9.95 16.55 -2.77
C ILE A 207 8.74 16.16 -1.92
N LEU A 208 7.57 15.98 -2.54
CA LEU A 208 6.36 15.55 -1.85
C LEU A 208 6.50 14.15 -1.26
N LEU A 209 7.04 13.18 -2.00
CA LEU A 209 7.31 11.83 -1.50
C LEU A 209 8.21 11.86 -0.27
N SER A 210 9.30 12.66 -0.32
CA SER A 210 10.18 12.83 0.83
C SER A 210 9.48 13.47 2.02
N GLN A 211 8.61 14.47 1.80
CA GLN A 211 7.85 15.13 2.87
C GLN A 211 6.83 14.18 3.52
N LEU A 212 6.13 13.38 2.71
CA LEU A 212 5.22 12.34 3.18
C LEU A 212 5.96 11.28 3.98
N TRP A 213 7.11 10.79 3.49
CA TRP A 213 7.91 9.78 4.17
C TRP A 213 8.52 10.28 5.48
N ASN A 214 9.00 11.52 5.52
CA ASN A 214 9.45 12.16 6.76
C ASN A 214 8.33 12.24 7.80
N SER A 215 7.07 12.28 7.34
CA SER A 215 5.87 12.37 8.16
C SER A 215 5.12 11.02 8.30
N ARG A 216 5.76 9.90 7.97
CA ARG A 216 5.13 8.55 7.85
C ARG A 216 4.46 8.02 9.13
N ALA A 217 4.93 8.43 10.31
CA ALA A 217 4.27 8.09 11.57
C ALA A 217 2.90 8.76 11.66
N GLY A 218 2.84 10.07 11.36
CA GLY A 218 1.60 10.84 11.27
C GLY A 218 0.66 10.31 10.20
N PHE A 219 1.19 9.90 9.05
CA PHE A 219 0.42 9.25 7.98
C PHE A 219 -0.36 8.01 8.50
N LEU A 220 0.31 7.11 9.22
CA LEU A 220 -0.32 5.94 9.83
C LEU A 220 -1.33 6.34 10.93
N VAL A 221 -1.02 7.36 11.74
CA VAL A 221 -1.93 7.87 12.78
C VAL A 221 -3.24 8.32 12.16
N CYS A 222 -3.18 9.20 11.16
CA CYS A 222 -4.36 9.73 10.50
C CYS A 222 -5.22 8.62 9.90
N GLY A 223 -4.58 7.64 9.24
CA GLY A 223 -5.25 6.48 8.69
C GLY A 223 -5.97 5.65 9.74
N SER A 224 -5.26 5.30 10.83
CA SER A 224 -5.80 4.48 11.91
C SER A 224 -6.96 5.15 12.68
N ARG A 225 -6.94 6.49 12.82
CA ARG A 225 -8.01 7.24 13.50
C ARG A 225 -9.20 7.54 12.59
N GLY A 226 -8.93 7.75 11.30
CA GLY A 226 -9.91 8.28 10.36
C GLY A 226 -10.95 7.31 9.84
N ARG A 227 -10.67 6.00 9.95
CA ARG A 227 -11.32 4.98 9.12
C ARG A 227 -11.20 5.37 7.62
N GLU A 228 -11.79 4.57 6.75
CA GLU A 228 -11.79 4.79 5.29
C GLU A 228 -12.22 6.21 4.87
N ALA A 229 -12.92 6.96 5.75
CA ALA A 229 -13.47 8.29 5.51
C ALA A 229 -12.45 9.45 5.44
N LEU A 230 -11.25 9.33 6.05
CA LEU A 230 -10.26 10.44 5.98
C LEU A 230 -9.36 10.41 4.74
N PHE A 231 -9.20 9.24 4.14
CA PHE A 231 -8.34 9.02 2.96
C PHE A 231 -9.02 8.19 1.85
N PRO A 232 -10.26 8.50 1.45
CA PRO A 232 -10.79 7.86 0.26
C PRO A 232 -9.90 8.26 -0.94
N GLY A 233 -9.69 7.36 -1.90
CA GLY A 233 -8.98 7.61 -3.15
C GLY A 233 -7.46 7.74 -3.05
N PHE A 234 -6.87 7.60 -1.86
CA PHE A 234 -5.43 7.81 -1.67
C PHE A 234 -4.56 6.74 -2.34
N GLY A 235 -5.10 5.54 -2.58
CA GLY A 235 -4.39 4.52 -3.35
C GLY A 235 -4.14 4.98 -4.78
N GLY A 236 -5.10 5.63 -5.43
CA GLY A 236 -4.87 6.21 -6.75
C GLY A 236 -3.87 7.36 -6.75
N PHE A 237 -3.84 8.16 -5.68
CA PHE A 237 -2.82 9.19 -5.48
C PHE A 237 -1.40 8.59 -5.32
N LEU A 238 -1.26 7.50 -4.58
CA LEU A 238 0.02 6.77 -4.45
C LEU A 238 0.42 6.10 -5.77
N CYS A 239 -0.52 5.60 -6.59
CA CYS A 239 -0.25 5.12 -7.95
C CYS A 239 0.26 6.23 -8.88
N TRP A 240 -0.26 7.45 -8.73
CA TRP A 240 0.25 8.60 -9.48
C TRP A 240 1.68 8.97 -9.09
N ILE A 241 2.00 8.96 -7.79
CA ILE A 241 3.38 9.14 -7.29
C ILE A 241 4.29 8.01 -7.83
N TRP A 242 3.82 6.77 -7.80
CA TRP A 242 4.53 5.61 -8.36
C TRP A 242 4.91 5.82 -9.84
N CYS A 243 3.99 6.32 -10.67
CA CYS A 243 4.27 6.66 -12.06
C CYS A 243 5.34 7.75 -12.20
N GLY A 244 5.29 8.79 -11.36
CA GLY A 244 6.30 9.86 -11.38
C GLY A 244 7.70 9.37 -10.98
N VAL A 245 7.78 8.46 -10.00
CA VAL A 245 9.05 7.82 -9.61
C VAL A 245 9.57 6.92 -10.75
N ALA A 246 8.69 6.13 -11.37
CA ALA A 246 9.03 5.28 -12.53
C ALA A 246 9.53 6.11 -13.71
N GLN A 247 8.92 7.25 -14.00
CA GLN A 247 9.35 8.11 -15.09
C GLN A 247 10.73 8.73 -14.86
N GLN A 248 11.04 9.12 -13.62
CA GLN A 248 12.35 9.68 -13.31
C GLN A 248 13.46 8.61 -13.35
N TYR A 249 13.22 7.48 -12.68
CA TYR A 249 14.29 6.54 -12.31
C TYR A 249 14.24 5.23 -13.09
N GLY A 250 13.24 5.06 -13.96
CA GLY A 250 12.93 3.77 -14.58
C GLY A 250 12.26 2.82 -13.58
N PHE A 251 11.75 1.70 -14.08
CA PHE A 251 11.20 0.65 -13.22
C PHE A 251 12.32 -0.07 -12.46
N PRO A 252 12.04 -0.63 -11.26
CA PRO A 252 12.98 -1.46 -10.52
C PRO A 252 13.59 -2.57 -11.41
N GLY A 253 14.91 -2.71 -11.37
CA GLY A 253 15.67 -3.63 -12.24
C GLY A 253 16.17 -3.01 -13.56
N GLN A 254 15.82 -1.77 -13.87
CA GLN A 254 16.38 -1.01 -15.00
C GLN A 254 17.45 -0.03 -14.51
N ASN A 255 18.51 0.16 -15.30
CA ASN A 255 19.74 0.88 -14.94
C ASN A 255 19.54 2.39 -14.71
N GLN A 256 18.91 2.80 -13.60
CA GLN A 256 18.92 4.16 -13.00
C GLN A 256 18.20 4.25 -11.64
N ASN A 257 18.19 3.16 -10.86
CA ASN A 257 17.42 3.05 -9.62
C ASN A 257 17.91 3.99 -8.50
N SER A 258 17.10 4.98 -8.12
CA SER A 258 17.22 5.62 -6.80
C SER A 258 16.58 4.71 -5.74
N ALA A 259 17.39 3.84 -5.13
CA ALA A 259 16.91 2.90 -4.10
C ALA A 259 16.14 3.57 -2.95
N SER A 260 16.43 4.85 -2.69
CA SER A 260 15.73 5.67 -1.69
C SER A 260 14.27 5.92 -2.06
N ALA A 261 13.96 6.47 -3.25
CA ALA A 261 12.59 6.83 -3.61
C ALA A 261 11.66 5.62 -3.63
N TRP A 262 12.12 4.50 -4.20
CA TRP A 262 11.37 3.25 -4.19
C TRP A 262 11.13 2.70 -2.78
N THR A 263 12.13 2.78 -1.89
CA THR A 263 11.98 2.38 -0.49
C THR A 263 10.93 3.24 0.23
N GLN A 264 10.96 4.57 0.02
CA GLN A 264 10.00 5.50 0.62
C GLN A 264 8.56 5.21 0.18
N LEU A 265 8.37 4.97 -1.11
CA LEU A 265 7.07 4.67 -1.69
C LEU A 265 6.51 3.33 -1.19
N VAL A 266 7.34 2.28 -1.15
CA VAL A 266 6.95 0.96 -0.62
C VAL A 266 6.57 1.06 0.86
N ASP A 267 7.34 1.78 1.67
CA ASP A 267 7.05 1.99 3.10
C ASP A 267 5.69 2.70 3.30
N LEU A 268 5.46 3.81 2.59
CA LEU A 268 4.21 4.55 2.65
C LEU A 268 3.01 3.74 2.15
N SER A 269 3.17 3.01 1.04
CA SER A 269 2.11 2.17 0.46
C SER A 269 1.75 1.02 1.40
N THR A 270 2.76 0.43 2.05
CA THR A 270 2.56 -0.62 3.05
C THR A 270 1.82 -0.07 4.26
N ARG A 271 2.21 1.11 4.78
CA ARG A 271 1.51 1.79 5.88
C ARG A 271 0.08 2.16 5.53
N PHE A 272 -0.17 2.67 4.33
CA PHE A 272 -1.52 2.99 3.82
C PHE A 272 -2.43 1.76 3.87
N THR A 273 -1.91 0.64 3.37
CA THR A 273 -2.63 -0.64 3.31
C THR A 273 -3.12 -1.11 4.69
N LEU A 274 -2.34 -0.87 5.75
CA LEU A 274 -2.69 -1.35 7.09
C LEU A 274 -4.03 -0.82 7.61
N TYR A 275 -4.52 0.31 7.09
CA TYR A 275 -5.77 0.94 7.52
C TYR A 275 -6.77 1.20 6.38
N SER A 276 -6.38 1.02 5.13
CA SER A 276 -7.24 1.26 3.98
C SER A 276 -8.32 0.18 3.84
N SER A 277 -9.35 0.48 3.05
CA SER A 277 -10.34 -0.51 2.61
C SER A 277 -9.67 -1.62 1.79
N ASP A 278 -10.38 -2.72 1.54
CA ASP A 278 -9.86 -3.79 0.69
C ASP A 278 -9.71 -3.34 -0.77
N ARG A 279 -10.62 -2.51 -1.29
CA ARG A 279 -10.49 -1.91 -2.64
C ARG A 279 -9.22 -1.05 -2.79
N GLU A 280 -8.93 -0.23 -1.79
CA GLU A 280 -7.71 0.59 -1.76
C GLU A 280 -6.44 -0.27 -1.59
N ALA A 281 -6.54 -1.34 -0.80
CA ALA A 281 -5.45 -2.29 -0.61
C ALA A 281 -5.16 -3.09 -1.89
N ASP A 282 -6.19 -3.44 -2.66
CA ASP A 282 -6.04 -4.07 -3.98
C ASP A 282 -5.28 -3.14 -4.94
N LEU A 283 -5.56 -1.83 -4.93
CA LEU A 283 -4.76 -0.85 -5.68
C LEU A 283 -3.30 -0.82 -5.23
N MET A 284 -3.03 -0.89 -3.92
CA MET A 284 -1.67 -0.95 -3.39
C MET A 284 -0.94 -2.23 -3.75
N SER A 285 -1.67 -3.33 -3.98
CA SER A 285 -1.06 -4.55 -4.49
C SER A 285 -0.33 -4.30 -5.81
N PHE A 286 -0.85 -3.43 -6.69
CA PHE A 286 -0.18 -3.07 -7.94
C PHE A 286 1.12 -2.30 -7.71
N VAL A 287 1.11 -1.32 -6.82
CA VAL A 287 2.31 -0.52 -6.47
C VAL A 287 3.39 -1.42 -5.89
N LEU A 288 3.03 -2.33 -4.97
CA LEU A 288 3.99 -3.22 -4.32
C LEU A 288 4.49 -4.34 -5.25
N LEU A 289 3.61 -4.94 -6.06
CA LEU A 289 3.98 -5.97 -7.04
C LEU A 289 4.80 -5.39 -8.20
N GLY A 290 4.56 -4.14 -8.57
CA GLY A 290 5.36 -3.38 -9.54
C GLY A 290 6.75 -3.00 -9.02
N CYS A 291 7.03 -3.18 -7.72
CA CYS A 291 8.32 -2.87 -7.09
C CYS A 291 8.97 -4.10 -6.41
N PRO A 292 9.17 -5.23 -7.12
CA PRO A 292 9.51 -6.49 -6.48
C PRO A 292 10.88 -6.47 -5.80
N GLU A 293 11.83 -5.64 -6.22
CA GLU A 293 13.15 -5.53 -5.57
C GLU A 293 13.09 -4.88 -4.18
N TYR A 294 12.12 -4.00 -3.96
CA TYR A 294 11.99 -3.20 -2.73
C TYR A 294 10.93 -3.74 -1.78
N ALA A 295 9.94 -4.46 -2.33
CA ALA A 295 8.96 -5.24 -1.57
C ALA A 295 9.44 -6.69 -1.28
N ARG A 296 10.71 -7.02 -1.58
CA ARG A 296 11.29 -8.34 -1.33
C ARG A 296 11.58 -8.55 0.15
N ILE A 297 11.46 -9.82 0.55
CA ILE A 297 11.62 -10.26 1.94
C ILE A 297 13.00 -9.87 2.52
N ALA A 298 14.10 -10.12 1.80
CA ALA A 298 15.46 -9.88 2.31
C ALA A 298 15.76 -8.39 2.59
N PRO A 299 15.55 -7.45 1.64
CA PRO A 299 15.74 -6.01 1.91
C PRO A 299 14.86 -5.44 3.02
N ILE A 300 13.68 -6.01 3.25
CA ILE A 300 12.77 -5.59 4.33
C ILE A 300 13.30 -6.05 5.70
N LEU A 301 13.94 -7.22 5.79
CA LEU A 301 14.47 -7.73 7.06
C LEU A 301 15.91 -7.26 7.37
N ASP A 302 16.70 -6.95 6.34
CA ASP A 302 18.08 -6.45 6.49
C ASP A 302 18.13 -5.00 6.99
N LYS A 303 17.08 -4.21 6.72
CA LYS A 303 16.92 -2.85 7.25
C LYS A 303 16.29 -2.95 8.64
N SER A 304 17.04 -2.57 9.66
CA SER A 304 16.56 -2.33 11.03
C SER A 304 15.15 -1.68 11.02
N SER A 305 14.23 -2.15 11.88
CA SER A 305 12.86 -1.67 12.14
C SER A 305 12.36 -0.50 11.27
N SER A 306 11.33 -0.72 10.44
CA SER A 306 10.69 0.37 9.68
C SER A 306 9.93 1.36 10.56
N ALA A 307 9.64 0.97 11.81
CA ALA A 307 8.93 1.81 12.75
C ALA A 307 9.77 3.01 13.22
N VAL A 308 9.10 4.16 13.33
CA VAL A 308 9.75 5.44 13.67
C VAL A 308 9.95 5.60 15.18
N ASP A 309 8.99 5.14 15.97
CA ASP A 309 8.99 5.24 17.43
C ASP A 309 8.17 4.10 18.07
N ALA A 310 8.08 4.07 19.41
CA ALA A 310 7.31 3.04 20.11
C ALA A 310 5.81 3.03 19.77
N GLN A 311 5.21 4.20 19.53
CA GLN A 311 3.79 4.29 19.23
C GLN A 311 3.48 3.77 17.82
N ASP A 312 4.36 4.07 16.85
CA ASP A 312 4.32 3.56 15.49
C ASP A 312 4.44 2.03 15.48
N ARG A 313 5.37 1.46 16.28
CA ARG A 313 5.49 0.01 16.47
C ARG A 313 4.20 -0.62 16.95
N THR A 314 3.59 -0.06 17.99
CA THR A 314 2.31 -0.56 18.53
C THR A 314 1.19 -0.49 17.49
N ARG A 315 1.13 0.58 16.68
CA ARG A 315 0.13 0.67 15.60
C ARG A 315 0.33 -0.39 14.53
N ILE A 316 1.57 -0.59 14.06
CA ILE A 316 1.89 -1.63 13.07
C ILE A 316 1.51 -3.02 13.61
N ALA A 317 1.88 -3.30 14.88
CA ALA A 317 1.53 -4.53 15.58
C ALA A 317 0.02 -4.80 15.63
N ILE A 318 -0.79 -3.79 15.92
CA ILE A 318 -2.25 -3.94 16.06
C ILE A 318 -2.94 -4.04 14.69
N MET A 319 -2.52 -3.25 13.71
CA MET A 319 -3.22 -3.12 12.43
C MET A 319 -2.88 -4.25 11.45
N THR A 320 -1.64 -4.75 11.46
CA THR A 320 -1.21 -5.85 10.57
C THR A 320 -2.07 -7.10 10.71
N PRO A 321 -2.23 -7.72 11.89
CA PRO A 321 -3.01 -8.95 12.00
C PRO A 321 -4.49 -8.72 11.66
N LYS A 322 -5.03 -7.53 11.95
CA LYS A 322 -6.40 -7.16 11.51
C LYS A 322 -6.53 -7.17 10.00
N LYS A 323 -5.60 -6.52 9.28
CA LYS A 323 -5.64 -6.42 7.82
C LYS A 323 -5.42 -7.78 7.13
N ILE A 324 -4.51 -8.61 7.67
CA ILE A 324 -4.27 -9.96 7.15
C ILE A 324 -5.53 -10.83 7.28
N ARG A 325 -6.25 -10.72 8.40
CA ARG A 325 -7.49 -11.49 8.62
C ARG A 325 -8.68 -10.95 7.85
N SER A 326 -8.81 -9.64 7.68
CA SER A 326 -9.95 -9.04 6.98
C SER A 326 -9.86 -9.15 5.45
N GLY A 327 -8.65 -9.17 4.90
CA GLY A 327 -8.41 -9.14 3.46
C GLY A 327 -8.57 -10.48 2.77
N GLU A 328 -9.79 -11.02 2.73
CA GLU A 328 -10.07 -12.34 2.16
C GLU A 328 -9.67 -12.49 0.69
N ASP A 329 -9.69 -11.40 -0.07
CA ASP A 329 -9.32 -11.38 -1.48
C ASP A 329 -7.95 -10.75 -1.77
N LEU A 330 -7.22 -10.31 -0.74
CA LEU A 330 -5.88 -9.77 -0.92
C LEU A 330 -4.92 -10.83 -1.47
N PRO A 331 -4.11 -10.52 -2.50
CA PRO A 331 -3.12 -11.44 -3.03
C PRO A 331 -2.14 -11.94 -1.96
N LEU A 332 -1.82 -13.25 -1.97
CA LEU A 332 -0.94 -13.86 -0.97
C LEU A 332 0.46 -13.24 -0.92
N ARG A 333 0.99 -12.82 -2.07
CA ARG A 333 2.26 -12.07 -2.13
C ARG A 333 2.20 -10.79 -1.32
N PHE A 334 1.07 -10.09 -1.40
CA PHE A 334 0.87 -8.83 -0.72
C PHE A 334 0.73 -9.02 0.79
N VAL A 335 -0.02 -10.04 1.22
CA VAL A 335 -0.07 -10.46 2.64
C VAL A 335 1.34 -10.78 3.17
N THR A 336 2.16 -11.44 2.35
CA THR A 336 3.54 -11.77 2.71
C THR A 336 4.38 -10.50 2.90
N THR A 337 4.22 -9.49 2.05
CA THR A 337 4.87 -8.18 2.21
C THR A 337 4.46 -7.51 3.51
N LEU A 338 3.15 -7.48 3.85
CA LEU A 338 2.67 -6.92 5.12
C LEU A 338 3.29 -7.61 6.34
N PHE A 339 3.33 -8.95 6.31
CA PHE A 339 3.95 -9.74 7.35
C PHE A 339 5.45 -9.42 7.51
N CYS A 340 6.20 -9.45 6.41
CA CYS A 340 7.63 -9.17 6.43
C CYS A 340 7.92 -7.72 6.85
N PHE A 341 7.04 -6.77 6.53
CA PHE A 341 7.15 -5.38 7.00
C PHE A 341 6.92 -5.25 8.50
N ALA A 342 5.94 -5.98 9.06
CA ALA A 342 5.54 -5.85 10.44
C ALA A 342 6.53 -6.52 11.41
N CYS A 343 7.00 -7.73 11.11
CA CYS A 343 7.85 -8.51 12.01
C CYS A 343 9.13 -7.78 12.50
N PRO A 344 9.93 -7.10 11.66
CA PRO A 344 11.11 -6.36 12.15
C PRO A 344 10.74 -5.06 12.89
N SER A 345 9.47 -4.66 12.83
CA SER A 345 8.95 -3.36 13.24
C SER A 345 8.10 -3.43 14.50
N VAL A 346 8.06 -4.57 15.19
CA VAL A 346 7.29 -4.74 16.42
C VAL A 346 8.19 -5.19 17.57
N ASP A 347 7.74 -4.95 18.79
CA ASP A 347 8.32 -5.63 19.94
C ASP A 347 7.94 -7.12 19.86
N TYR A 348 8.97 -7.94 19.86
CA TYR A 348 8.93 -9.38 19.78
C TYR A 348 8.25 -10.04 20.98
N GLN A 349 8.10 -9.37 22.12
CA GLN A 349 7.53 -10.02 23.30
C GLN A 349 5.99 -10.03 23.37
N GLU A 350 5.32 -8.99 22.87
CA GLU A 350 3.88 -8.83 23.10
C GLU A 350 3.01 -9.07 21.86
N ASN A 351 3.49 -8.72 20.66
CA ASN A 351 2.62 -8.63 19.49
C ASN A 351 2.98 -9.57 18.34
N ILE A 352 4.14 -10.23 18.41
CA ILE A 352 4.63 -11.06 17.30
C ILE A 352 3.77 -12.31 17.09
N PHE A 353 3.26 -12.91 18.17
CA PHE A 353 2.40 -14.09 18.09
C PHE A 353 1.13 -13.80 17.30
N ASP A 354 0.46 -12.68 17.56
CA ASP A 354 -0.77 -12.30 16.85
C ASP A 354 -0.55 -12.11 15.35
N ILE A 355 0.60 -11.55 14.95
CA ILE A 355 0.97 -11.38 13.54
C ILE A 355 1.20 -12.74 12.87
N PHE A 356 1.92 -13.65 13.55
CA PHE A 356 2.18 -15.00 13.05
C PHE A 356 0.89 -15.83 12.95
N SER A 357 0.04 -15.80 13.99
CA SER A 357 -1.25 -16.47 13.99
C SER A 357 -2.14 -15.94 12.88
N ALA A 358 -2.25 -14.62 12.68
CA ALA A 358 -3.01 -14.06 11.56
C ALA A 358 -2.54 -14.57 10.19
N LYS A 359 -1.22 -14.74 10.01
CA LYS A 359 -0.67 -15.30 8.77
C LYS A 359 -0.99 -16.79 8.61
N ILE A 360 -1.02 -17.56 9.69
CA ILE A 360 -1.45 -18.97 9.68
C ILE A 360 -2.94 -19.09 9.40
N ASP A 361 -3.78 -18.30 10.06
CA ASP A 361 -5.22 -18.23 9.81
C ASP A 361 -5.49 -18.00 8.32
N ARG A 362 -4.75 -17.06 7.71
CA ARG A 362 -4.84 -16.76 6.28
C ARG A 362 -4.40 -17.92 5.38
N MET A 363 -3.38 -18.68 5.78
CA MET A 363 -2.92 -19.86 5.05
C MET A 363 -4.01 -20.95 5.04
N TRP A 364 -4.59 -21.24 6.21
CA TRP A 364 -5.66 -22.22 6.35
C TRP A 364 -6.92 -21.82 5.58
N PHE A 365 -7.29 -20.55 5.65
CA PHE A 365 -8.37 -20.00 4.84
C PHE A 365 -8.19 -20.25 3.33
N GLU A 366 -6.96 -20.09 2.80
CA GLU A 366 -6.71 -20.40 1.40
C GLU A 366 -6.76 -21.91 1.10
N PHE A 367 -6.29 -22.77 2.00
CA PHE A 367 -6.48 -24.22 1.84
C PHE A 367 -7.95 -24.62 1.79
N ASP A 368 -8.78 -24.06 2.67
CA ASP A 368 -10.22 -24.32 2.68
C ASP A 368 -10.88 -23.83 1.38
N ARG A 369 -10.44 -22.68 0.85
CA ARG A 369 -10.93 -22.17 -0.45
C ARG A 369 -10.53 -23.06 -1.63
N LEU A 370 -9.36 -23.70 -1.57
CA LEU A 370 -8.91 -24.59 -2.64
C LEU A 370 -9.79 -25.83 -2.78
N ALA A 371 -10.39 -26.30 -1.70
CA ALA A 371 -11.31 -27.45 -1.73
C ALA A 371 -12.59 -27.20 -2.55
N ILE A 372 -12.91 -25.95 -2.88
CA ILE A 372 -14.23 -25.53 -3.39
C ILE A 372 -14.18 -25.00 -4.85
N ARG A 373 -13.00 -24.79 -5.47
CA ARG A 373 -12.87 -23.90 -6.65
C ARG A 373 -12.28 -24.52 -7.94
N THR A 374 -12.41 -23.77 -9.03
CA THR A 374 -11.99 -24.08 -10.41
C THR A 374 -10.46 -24.16 -10.59
N GLU A 375 -10.04 -24.89 -11.62
CA GLU A 375 -8.63 -25.21 -11.95
C GLU A 375 -7.73 -23.97 -12.12
N GLU A 376 -8.24 -22.87 -12.66
CA GLU A 376 -7.49 -21.61 -12.84
C GLU A 376 -7.09 -20.97 -11.50
N ARG A 377 -7.99 -21.00 -10.50
CA ARG A 377 -7.70 -20.48 -9.16
C ARG A 377 -6.73 -21.38 -8.41
N LEU A 378 -6.83 -22.70 -8.60
CA LEU A 378 -5.88 -23.66 -8.06
C LEU A 378 -4.46 -23.36 -8.54
N GLN A 379 -4.28 -23.06 -9.84
CA GLN A 379 -2.99 -22.70 -10.40
C GLN A 379 -2.45 -21.38 -9.83
N ALA A 380 -3.29 -20.36 -9.69
CA ALA A 380 -2.89 -19.06 -9.12
C ALA A 380 -2.41 -19.19 -7.67
N VAL A 381 -3.21 -19.85 -6.82
CA VAL A 381 -2.88 -20.05 -5.40
C VAL A 381 -1.66 -20.96 -5.24
N ALA A 382 -1.54 -22.03 -6.04
CA ALA A 382 -0.37 -22.92 -6.02
C ALA A 382 0.94 -22.22 -6.41
N ASN A 383 0.88 -21.15 -7.22
CA ASN A 383 2.06 -20.36 -7.57
C ASN A 383 2.53 -19.45 -6.43
N ASP A 384 1.60 -18.99 -5.58
CA ASP A 384 1.86 -17.96 -4.57
C ASP A 384 2.01 -18.52 -3.15
N LEU A 385 1.39 -19.68 -2.83
CA LEU A 385 1.56 -20.36 -1.54
C LEU A 385 3.02 -20.68 -1.20
N PRO A 386 3.87 -21.18 -2.13
CA PRO A 386 5.28 -21.38 -1.83
C PRO A 386 6.00 -20.10 -1.40
N PHE A 387 5.73 -18.98 -2.09
CA PHE A 387 6.29 -17.67 -1.72
C PHE A 387 5.78 -17.21 -0.34
N PHE A 388 4.50 -17.45 -0.07
CA PHE A 388 3.87 -17.13 1.22
C PHE A 388 4.57 -17.83 2.40
N CYS A 389 4.82 -19.13 2.25
CA CYS A 389 5.55 -19.94 3.22
C CYS A 389 7.02 -19.53 3.33
N GLN A 390 7.70 -19.21 2.22
CA GLN A 390 9.08 -18.71 2.26
C GLN A 390 9.24 -17.45 3.10
N GLY A 391 8.30 -16.50 2.99
CA GLY A 391 8.33 -15.30 3.83
C GLY A 391 8.21 -15.63 5.33
N PHE A 392 7.45 -16.68 5.66
CA PHE A 392 7.34 -17.18 7.04
C PHE A 392 8.68 -17.69 7.57
N LEU A 393 9.29 -18.60 6.80
CA LEU A 393 10.57 -19.18 7.11
C LEU A 393 11.65 -18.11 7.25
N HIS A 394 11.75 -17.19 6.28
CA HIS A 394 12.78 -16.17 6.32
C HIS A 394 12.72 -15.28 7.57
N VAL A 395 11.51 -14.88 8.02
CA VAL A 395 11.36 -14.15 9.29
C VAL A 395 11.78 -15.01 10.48
N LEU A 396 11.38 -16.28 10.53
CA LEU A 396 11.84 -17.20 11.58
C LEU A 396 13.37 -17.32 11.60
N LYS A 397 14.06 -17.24 10.45
CA LYS A 397 15.54 -17.24 10.38
C LYS A 397 16.12 -16.06 11.14
N VAL A 398 15.55 -14.89 10.87
CA VAL A 398 16.01 -13.62 11.45
C VAL A 398 15.75 -13.62 12.94
N ILE A 399 14.58 -14.11 13.38
CA ILE A 399 14.28 -14.26 14.80
C ILE A 399 15.24 -15.27 15.44
N GLN A 400 15.47 -16.45 14.85
CA GLN A 400 16.41 -17.45 15.37
C GLN A 400 17.81 -16.87 15.60
N TYR A 401 18.28 -16.03 14.67
CA TYR A 401 19.59 -15.39 14.79
C TYR A 401 19.63 -14.30 15.87
N ARG A 402 18.54 -13.53 16.04
CA ARG A 402 18.48 -12.37 16.94
C ARG A 402 18.03 -12.71 18.36
N ASP A 403 17.07 -13.61 18.50
CA ASP A 403 16.43 -14.04 19.75
C ASP A 403 16.01 -15.52 19.66
N PRO A 404 16.93 -16.46 19.96
CA PRO A 404 16.66 -17.88 19.90
C PRO A 404 15.55 -18.35 20.85
N GLU A 405 15.41 -17.70 22.02
CA GLU A 405 14.38 -18.06 23.01
C GLU A 405 12.99 -17.76 22.45
N LEU A 406 12.80 -16.57 21.89
CA LEU A 406 11.56 -16.23 21.20
C LEU A 406 11.28 -17.18 20.02
N PHE A 407 12.30 -17.52 19.23
CA PHE A 407 12.14 -18.47 18.13
C PHE A 407 11.54 -19.80 18.61
N PHE A 408 12.08 -20.40 19.67
CA PHE A 408 11.53 -21.64 20.23
C PHE A 408 10.12 -21.45 20.80
N ARG A 409 9.87 -20.32 21.49
CA ARG A 409 8.52 -19.99 21.99
C ARG A 409 7.51 -19.88 20.84
N LEU A 410 7.86 -19.19 19.76
CA LEU A 410 7.04 -19.08 18.54
C LEU A 410 6.77 -20.47 17.96
N LEU A 411 7.81 -21.27 17.71
CA LEU A 411 7.63 -22.63 17.18
C LEU A 411 6.77 -23.51 18.10
N SER A 412 6.83 -23.35 19.42
CA SER A 412 5.97 -24.11 20.32
C SER A 412 4.49 -23.70 20.22
N GLY A 413 4.20 -22.44 19.90
CA GLY A 413 2.83 -21.91 19.83
C GLY A 413 2.16 -22.10 18.47
N ILE A 414 2.94 -22.12 17.38
CA ILE A 414 2.42 -22.15 16.00
C ILE A 414 3.03 -23.24 15.12
N GLY A 415 3.95 -24.05 15.66
CA GLY A 415 4.76 -24.98 14.89
C GLY A 415 3.94 -26.08 14.23
N GLU A 416 2.98 -26.68 14.94
CA GLU A 416 2.14 -27.76 14.40
C GLU A 416 1.41 -27.32 13.13
N ASP A 417 0.66 -26.21 13.21
CA ASP A 417 -0.05 -25.63 12.07
C ASP A 417 0.89 -25.22 10.93
N LEU A 418 2.05 -24.65 11.27
CA LEU A 418 3.05 -24.24 10.30
C LEU A 418 3.64 -25.43 9.55
N TYR A 419 4.04 -26.49 10.26
CA TYR A 419 4.63 -27.68 9.65
C TYR A 419 3.61 -28.41 8.79
N GLU A 420 2.37 -28.52 9.25
CA GLU A 420 1.29 -29.11 8.45
C GLU A 420 1.03 -28.28 7.19
N GLY A 421 0.91 -26.96 7.32
CA GLY A 421 0.70 -26.07 6.18
C GLY A 421 1.83 -26.15 5.14
N ILE A 422 3.09 -26.11 5.58
CA ILE A 422 4.25 -26.28 4.69
C ILE A 422 4.22 -27.66 4.01
N GLY A 423 3.91 -28.72 4.76
CA GLY A 423 3.76 -30.06 4.21
C GLY A 423 2.70 -30.12 3.11
N ARG A 424 1.53 -29.51 3.33
CA ARG A 424 0.46 -29.41 2.34
C ARG A 424 0.89 -28.64 1.08
N VAL A 425 1.62 -27.51 1.23
CA VAL A 425 2.16 -26.77 0.07
C VAL A 425 3.16 -27.62 -0.73
N ILE A 426 4.05 -28.33 -0.04
CA ILE A 426 5.06 -29.20 -0.68
C ILE A 426 4.41 -30.33 -1.47
N LEU A 427 3.32 -30.90 -0.94
CA LEU A 427 2.61 -32.02 -1.54
C LEU A 427 1.56 -31.59 -2.59
N LEU A 428 1.21 -30.30 -2.66
CA LEU A 428 0.21 -29.76 -3.59
C LEU A 428 0.47 -30.10 -5.07
N PRO A 429 1.72 -30.09 -5.58
CA PRO A 429 2.02 -30.52 -6.95
C PRO A 429 1.73 -32.00 -7.22
N LEU A 430 1.71 -32.85 -6.18
CA LEU A 430 1.46 -34.29 -6.32
C LEU A 430 -0.04 -34.60 -6.37
N SER A 431 -0.89 -33.72 -5.84
CA SER A 431 -2.35 -33.92 -5.81
C SER A 431 -3.06 -33.42 -7.07
N SER A 432 -2.42 -32.57 -7.87
CA SER A 432 -2.99 -32.01 -9.10
C SER A 432 -2.29 -32.55 -10.35
N LYS A 433 -3.04 -33.26 -11.21
CA LYS A 433 -2.57 -33.71 -12.53
C LYS A 433 -2.34 -32.56 -13.52
N THR A 434 -2.66 -31.32 -13.14
CA THR A 434 -2.84 -30.18 -14.05
C THR A 434 -1.91 -29.00 -13.78
N LEU A 435 -1.14 -29.01 -12.68
CA LEU A 435 -0.13 -27.98 -12.41
C LEU A 435 1.01 -28.07 -13.43
N LYS A 436 1.02 -27.17 -14.43
CA LYS A 436 2.10 -27.07 -15.40
C LYS A 436 3.38 -26.60 -14.71
N ALA A 437 4.47 -27.34 -14.90
CA ALA A 437 5.81 -27.04 -14.37
C ALA A 437 6.35 -25.72 -14.96
N GLY A 438 6.24 -24.63 -14.20
CA GLY A 438 6.81 -23.32 -14.51
C GLY A 438 7.46 -22.70 -13.26
N LYS A 439 7.39 -21.36 -13.11
CA LYS A 439 7.94 -20.56 -11.97
C LYS A 439 7.61 -21.11 -10.57
N SER A 440 6.54 -21.91 -10.42
CA SER A 440 6.22 -22.65 -9.20
C SER A 440 7.33 -23.61 -8.75
N SER A 441 8.06 -24.22 -9.69
CA SER A 441 9.15 -25.17 -9.39
C SER A 441 10.33 -24.53 -8.67
N ASP A 442 10.72 -23.31 -9.04
CA ASP A 442 11.84 -22.61 -8.40
C ASP A 442 11.49 -22.17 -6.98
N ASN A 443 10.26 -21.65 -6.79
CA ASN A 443 9.78 -21.29 -5.46
C ASN A 443 9.59 -22.53 -4.57
N LEU A 444 9.11 -23.64 -5.12
CA LEU A 444 8.98 -24.89 -4.39
C LEU A 444 10.35 -25.45 -4.00
N LYS A 445 11.33 -25.43 -4.90
CA LYS A 445 12.71 -25.84 -4.60
C LYS A 445 13.32 -24.99 -3.50
N LEU A 446 13.18 -23.67 -3.58
CA LEU A 446 13.66 -22.76 -2.54
C LEU A 446 12.91 -22.95 -1.21
N LEU A 447 11.62 -23.30 -1.24
CA LEU A 447 10.88 -23.65 -0.04
C LEU A 447 11.45 -24.93 0.59
N LEU A 448 11.66 -25.98 -0.21
CA LEU A 448 12.25 -27.25 0.23
C LEU A 448 13.63 -27.03 0.87
N ASP A 449 14.52 -26.30 0.20
CA ASP A 449 15.87 -26.02 0.71
C ASP A 449 15.81 -25.28 2.06
N ASN A 450 14.92 -24.29 2.19
CA ASN A 450 14.72 -23.56 3.45
C ASN A 450 14.12 -24.46 4.53
N THR A 451 13.08 -25.24 4.22
CA THR A 451 12.46 -26.17 5.19
C THR A 451 13.46 -27.21 5.68
N SER A 452 14.28 -27.77 4.80
CA SER A 452 15.35 -28.70 5.19
C SER A 452 16.34 -28.06 6.16
N TYR A 453 16.75 -26.81 5.92
CA TYR A 453 17.59 -26.06 6.86
C TYR A 453 16.92 -25.89 8.25
N TYR A 454 15.62 -25.60 8.30
CA TYR A 454 14.88 -25.47 9.58
C TYR A 454 14.79 -26.78 10.34
N VAL A 455 14.44 -27.86 9.65
CA VAL A 455 14.33 -29.19 10.27
C VAL A 455 15.68 -29.61 10.85
N SER A 456 16.78 -29.40 10.12
CA SER A 456 18.14 -29.66 10.65
C SER A 456 18.46 -28.82 11.88
N SER A 457 18.13 -27.51 11.84
CA SER A 457 18.41 -26.57 12.93
C SER A 457 17.57 -26.84 14.19
N ALA A 458 16.28 -27.17 14.04
CA ALA A 458 15.36 -27.43 15.16
C ALA A 458 15.65 -28.78 15.84
N LEU A 459 16.18 -29.76 15.09
CA LEU A 459 16.58 -31.06 15.62
C LEU A 459 18.01 -31.07 16.18
N GLY A 460 18.73 -29.94 16.14
CA GLY A 460 20.12 -29.86 16.60
C GLY A 460 21.10 -30.68 15.75
N VAL A 461 20.73 -31.00 14.51
CA VAL A 461 21.57 -31.74 13.56
C VAL A 461 22.40 -30.72 12.78
N THR A 462 23.68 -30.56 13.13
CA THR A 462 24.63 -29.77 12.35
C THR A 462 24.70 -30.34 10.92
N GLN A 463 24.41 -29.49 9.93
CA GLN A 463 24.73 -29.79 8.54
C GLN A 463 26.25 -29.75 8.37
N ASP A 464 26.93 -30.84 8.71
CA ASP A 464 28.23 -31.12 8.10
C ASP A 464 27.95 -31.29 6.60
N VAL A 465 28.48 -30.33 5.85
CA VAL A 465 28.63 -30.27 4.40
C VAL A 465 28.40 -31.64 3.75
N ILE A 466 27.17 -31.91 3.28
CA ILE A 466 26.98 -32.90 2.23
C ILE A 466 27.55 -32.24 0.99
N ALA A 467 28.85 -32.45 0.78
CA ALA A 467 29.48 -32.25 -0.51
C ALA A 467 28.71 -33.11 -1.51
N VAL A 468 27.83 -32.45 -2.28
CA VAL A 468 27.26 -33.03 -3.49
C VAL A 468 28.34 -32.90 -4.58
N GLU A 469 29.44 -33.63 -4.39
CA GLU A 469 30.37 -33.97 -5.47
C GLU A 469 30.63 -35.48 -5.40
N ASP A 470 30.42 -36.14 -6.54
CA ASP A 470 30.86 -37.50 -6.87
C ASP A 470 30.09 -38.74 -6.38
N ALA A 471 28.77 -38.66 -6.20
CA ALA A 471 27.91 -39.87 -6.20
C ALA A 471 27.08 -40.07 -7.49
N ASN A 472 27.15 -39.15 -8.45
CA ASN A 472 26.29 -39.16 -9.66
C ASN A 472 26.77 -40.07 -10.80
N LYS A 473 27.67 -41.03 -10.55
CA LYS A 473 28.23 -41.88 -11.61
C LYS A 473 27.91 -43.37 -11.53
N ARG A 474 27.24 -43.91 -10.49
CA ARG A 474 27.09 -45.39 -10.42
C ARG A 474 25.75 -46.00 -10.02
N THR A 475 24.73 -45.25 -9.62
CA THR A 475 23.42 -45.87 -9.35
C THR A 475 22.31 -44.93 -9.77
N GLY A 476 21.61 -45.27 -10.85
CA GLY A 476 20.41 -44.57 -11.33
C GLY A 476 19.20 -44.75 -10.41
N CYS A 477 19.33 -44.38 -9.14
CA CYS A 477 18.25 -44.31 -8.16
C CYS A 477 18.34 -42.96 -7.45
N TYR A 478 17.26 -42.19 -7.52
CA TYR A 478 17.06 -40.97 -6.72
C TYR A 478 17.13 -41.32 -5.23
N PRO A 479 17.99 -40.67 -4.42
CA PRO A 479 17.88 -40.78 -2.96
C PRO A 479 16.76 -39.85 -2.50
N GLY A 480 15.57 -40.42 -2.29
CA GLY A 480 14.50 -39.77 -1.54
C GLY A 480 14.83 -39.82 -0.06
N THR A 481 15.29 -38.70 0.50
CA THR A 481 15.29 -38.51 1.95
C THR A 481 13.83 -38.35 2.39
N LEU A 482 13.23 -39.45 2.85
CA LEU A 482 11.90 -39.47 3.47
C LEU A 482 11.97 -38.74 4.81
N ILE A 483 11.59 -37.47 4.81
CA ILE A 483 11.20 -36.77 6.04
C ILE A 483 9.79 -37.26 6.38
N SER A 484 9.69 -38.09 7.42
CA SER A 484 8.42 -38.56 7.97
C SER A 484 7.71 -37.39 8.65
N PHE A 485 6.73 -36.78 7.97
CA PHE A 485 5.72 -35.94 8.62
C PHE A 485 4.62 -36.84 9.17
N SER A 486 4.37 -36.76 10.48
CA SER A 486 3.18 -37.35 11.08
C SER A 486 1.96 -36.51 10.68
N VAL A 487 1.45 -36.73 9.46
CA VAL A 487 0.20 -36.16 8.98
C VAL A 487 -0.95 -36.82 9.75
N ARG A 488 -1.52 -36.14 10.75
CA ARG A 488 -2.82 -36.56 11.29
C ARG A 488 -3.90 -36.13 10.30
N HIS A 489 -4.51 -37.14 9.67
CA HIS A 489 -5.71 -37.07 8.82
C HIS A 489 -5.66 -36.15 7.60
N VAL A 490 -5.18 -36.69 6.48
CA VAL A 490 -5.60 -36.28 5.13
C VAL A 490 -6.05 -37.51 4.35
N LEU A 491 -7.32 -37.85 4.54
CA LEU A 491 -8.16 -38.49 3.53
C LEU A 491 -9.47 -37.72 3.59
N LEU A 492 -9.60 -36.72 2.72
CA LEU A 492 -10.81 -36.33 1.99
C LEU A 492 -10.43 -35.33 0.91
#